data_AF-A0A3A4SKR5-F1
#
_entry.id   AF-A0A3A4SKR5-F1
#
_cell.length_a   1.000
_cell.length_b   1.000
_cell.length_c   1.000
_cell.angle_alpha   90.00
_cell.angle_beta   90.00
_cell.angle_gamma   90.00
#
_symmetry.space_group_name_H-M   'P 1'
#
loop_
_entity.id
_entity.type
_entity.pdbx_description
1 polymer ?
#
loop_
_entity_poly.entity_id
_entity_poly.type
_entity_poly.pdbx_seq_one_letter_code
_entity_poly.pdbx_strand_id
1 'polypeptide(L)'
;MKNDQVLKIELAIKDNVLKEFAFTQDKVEIGRIPTADVFIDNSGISRCHTIIERSIGGPYIVKDMGSTNGTFLNDRQVSEAALKNNDVISIGKFSLRVTIESADKSASKSSQFSPDDFDGTTVLSAEQMAQLRSSIANDKQNDRQKVFGQNISLPENESSGISLSQMLLWGGAILAVIVIGFLLFK
;
A
#
# COMPACT_ATOMS: atom_id res chain seq x y z
N MET A 1 13.13 -5.30 -28.49
CA MET A 1 12.17 -4.39 -27.84
C MET A 1 13.01 -3.32 -27.17
N LYS A 2 12.91 -2.05 -27.58
CA LYS A 2 13.71 -0.99 -26.96
C LYS A 2 13.15 -0.72 -25.56
N ASN A 3 14.01 -0.69 -24.56
CA ASN A 3 13.63 -0.28 -23.21
C ASN A 3 13.64 1.24 -23.16
N ASP A 4 12.45 1.83 -23.23
CA ASP A 4 12.26 3.28 -23.05
C ASP A 4 12.04 3.67 -21.58
N GLN A 5 12.21 2.71 -20.66
CA GLN A 5 12.18 2.94 -19.21
C GLN A 5 13.59 2.85 -18.63
N VAL A 6 13.92 3.84 -17.79
CA VAL A 6 15.17 3.87 -17.02
C VAL A 6 14.83 3.60 -15.56
N LEU A 7 15.45 2.56 -15.01
CA LEU A 7 15.37 2.23 -13.59
C LEU A 7 16.50 2.97 -12.87
N LYS A 8 16.15 4.00 -12.11
CA LYS A 8 17.08 4.70 -11.23
C LYS A 8 17.00 4.11 -9.82
N ILE A 9 18.17 3.90 -9.22
CA ILE A 9 18.31 3.38 -7.87
C ILE A 9 19.26 4.30 -7.10
N GLU A 10 18.74 4.95 -6.06
CA GLU A 10 19.53 5.74 -5.12
C GLU A 10 19.82 4.92 -3.88
N LEU A 11 21.09 4.59 -3.65
CA LEU A 11 21.56 3.91 -2.46
C LEU A 11 21.87 4.93 -1.36
N ALA A 12 21.22 4.79 -0.20
CA ALA A 12 21.41 5.65 0.96
C ALA A 12 21.66 4.85 2.26
N ILE A 13 22.32 5.48 3.23
CA ILE A 13 22.41 5.04 4.63
C ILE A 13 22.03 6.22 5.51
N LYS A 14 21.04 6.06 6.41
CA LYS A 14 20.66 7.08 7.40
C LYS A 14 20.57 8.49 6.78
N ASP A 15 19.79 8.59 5.70
CA ASP A 15 19.56 9.83 4.93
C ASP A 15 20.74 10.38 4.13
N ASN A 16 21.91 9.72 4.17
CA ASN A 16 23.04 10.07 3.33
C ASN A 16 23.06 9.22 2.06
N VAL A 17 22.86 9.86 0.90
CA VAL A 17 22.96 9.20 -0.40
C VAL A 17 24.42 8.87 -0.68
N LEU A 18 24.70 7.57 -0.82
CA LEU A 18 26.04 7.07 -1.11
C LEU A 18 26.32 7.05 -2.60
N LYS A 19 25.36 6.58 -3.40
CA LYS A 19 25.55 6.38 -4.83
C LYS A 19 24.21 6.28 -5.54
N GLU A 20 24.16 6.80 -6.76
CA GLU A 20 23.03 6.64 -7.67
C GLU A 20 23.45 5.75 -8.85
N PHE A 21 22.51 4.93 -9.30
CA PHE A 21 22.67 4.05 -10.45
C PHE A 21 21.48 4.23 -11.38
N ALA A 22 21.73 4.17 -12.69
CA ALA A 22 20.68 4.21 -13.71
C ALA A 22 20.87 3.02 -14.65
N PHE A 23 19.81 2.22 -14.79
CA PHE A 23 19.83 0.98 -15.54
C PHE A 23 18.77 1.01 -16.64
N THR A 24 19.16 0.65 -17.86
CA THR A 24 18.24 0.42 -18.99
C THR A 24 17.94 -1.07 -19.19
N GLN A 25 18.57 -1.94 -18.41
CA GLN A 25 18.36 -3.39 -18.45
C GLN A 25 17.12 -3.82 -17.67
N ASP A 26 16.56 -4.96 -18.05
CA ASP A 26 15.36 -5.51 -17.41
C ASP A 26 15.65 -6.20 -16.08
N LYS A 27 16.91 -6.59 -15.83
CA LYS A 27 17.33 -7.31 -14.64
C LYS A 27 18.48 -6.56 -13.98
N VAL A 28 18.36 -6.29 -12.70
CA VAL A 28 19.39 -5.64 -11.88
C VAL A 28 19.60 -6.47 -10.63
N GLU A 29 20.84 -6.93 -10.42
CA GLU A 29 21.22 -7.70 -9.25
C GLU A 29 21.84 -6.81 -8.18
N ILE A 30 21.44 -7.04 -6.92
CA ILE A 30 21.86 -6.24 -5.77
C ILE A 30 22.43 -7.18 -4.71
N GLY A 31 23.65 -6.89 -4.25
CA GLY A 31 24.27 -7.71 -3.23
C GLY A 31 25.74 -7.39 -2.95
N ARG A 32 26.38 -8.26 -2.18
CA ARG A 32 27.79 -8.18 -1.81
C ARG A 32 28.74 -8.85 -2.81
N ILE A 33 28.24 -9.49 -3.86
CA ILE A 33 29.13 -10.05 -4.88
C ILE A 33 29.63 -8.93 -5.81
N PRO A 34 30.93 -8.87 -6.15
CA PRO A 34 31.45 -7.84 -7.06
C PRO A 34 30.87 -7.90 -8.48
N THR A 35 30.23 -9.01 -8.85
CA THR A 35 29.57 -9.19 -10.15
C THR A 35 28.13 -8.65 -10.18
N ALA A 36 27.59 -8.19 -9.04
CA ALA A 36 26.26 -7.60 -8.99
C ALA A 36 26.29 -6.17 -9.56
N ASP A 37 25.19 -5.76 -10.19
CA ASP A 37 25.04 -4.41 -10.75
C ASP A 37 25.12 -3.34 -9.67
N VAL A 38 24.51 -3.60 -8.51
CA VAL A 38 24.61 -2.78 -7.31
C VAL A 38 25.42 -3.54 -6.26
N PHE A 39 26.74 -3.37 -6.32
CA PHE A 39 27.67 -3.92 -5.34
C PHE A 39 27.68 -3.10 -4.06
N ILE A 40 27.39 -3.75 -2.93
CA ILE A 40 27.43 -3.16 -1.60
C ILE A 40 28.30 -4.02 -0.69
N ASP A 41 29.48 -3.50 -0.33
CA ASP A 41 30.41 -4.20 0.56
C ASP A 41 29.96 -4.07 2.03
N ASN A 42 29.07 -4.96 2.46
CA ASN A 42 28.67 -5.02 3.85
C ASN A 42 28.31 -6.42 4.35
N SER A 43 28.81 -6.79 5.53
CA SER A 43 28.50 -8.09 6.16
C SER A 43 27.01 -8.34 6.38
N GLY A 44 26.19 -7.29 6.53
CA GLY A 44 24.73 -7.39 6.63
C GLY A 44 24.02 -7.66 5.30
N ILE A 45 24.75 -7.84 4.21
CA ILE A 45 24.21 -8.08 2.86
C ILE A 45 24.73 -9.42 2.32
N SER A 46 23.79 -10.29 1.95
CA SER A 46 24.09 -11.53 1.24
C SER A 46 24.79 -11.29 -0.10
N ARG A 47 25.53 -12.29 -0.58
CA ARG A 47 26.26 -12.24 -1.87
C ARG A 47 25.30 -11.87 -3.02
N CYS A 48 24.22 -12.63 -3.15
CA CYS A 48 23.06 -12.28 -3.96
C CYS A 48 21.93 -12.01 -2.97
N HIS A 49 21.57 -10.74 -2.79
CA HIS A 49 20.58 -10.36 -1.78
C HIS A 49 19.19 -10.29 -2.38
N THR A 50 19.05 -9.46 -3.41
CA THR A 50 17.81 -9.27 -4.13
C THR A 50 18.08 -9.03 -5.61
N ILE A 51 17.07 -9.30 -6.42
CA ILE A 51 17.06 -9.02 -7.85
C ILE A 51 15.84 -8.18 -8.12
N ILE A 52 16.02 -7.13 -8.91
CA ILE A 52 14.91 -6.38 -9.51
C ILE A 52 14.80 -6.85 -10.96
N GLU A 53 13.66 -7.41 -11.32
CA GLU A 53 13.39 -7.90 -12.67
C GLU A 53 12.11 -7.29 -13.22
N ARG A 54 12.13 -6.94 -14.51
CA ARG A 54 10.95 -6.44 -15.20
C ARG A 54 10.10 -7.60 -15.69
N SER A 55 8.84 -7.63 -15.31
CA SER A 55 7.89 -8.59 -15.87
C SER A 55 7.56 -8.24 -17.33
N ILE A 56 7.31 -9.24 -18.17
CA ILE A 56 7.05 -9.06 -19.60
C ILE A 56 5.79 -8.21 -19.78
N GLY A 57 5.94 -6.97 -20.25
CA GLY A 57 4.84 -6.01 -20.39
C GLY A 57 4.24 -5.54 -19.06
N GLY A 58 4.92 -5.81 -17.94
CA GLY A 58 4.44 -5.57 -16.59
C GLY A 58 5.34 -4.61 -15.79
N PRO A 59 5.06 -4.48 -14.47
CA PRO A 59 5.88 -3.68 -13.58
C PRO A 59 7.24 -4.35 -13.31
N TYR A 60 8.15 -3.58 -12.72
CA TYR A 60 9.33 -4.15 -12.06
C TYR A 60 8.90 -4.92 -10.82
N ILE A 61 9.57 -6.03 -10.55
CA ILE A 61 9.33 -6.91 -9.41
C ILE A 61 10.64 -7.02 -8.66
N VAL A 62 10.60 -6.81 -7.34
CA VAL A 62 11.71 -7.13 -6.45
C VAL A 62 11.54 -8.55 -5.93
N LYS A 63 12.63 -9.32 -5.96
CA LYS A 63 12.68 -10.70 -5.49
C LYS A 63 13.84 -10.89 -4.54
N ASP A 64 13.55 -11.38 -3.33
CA ASP A 64 14.56 -11.77 -2.36
C ASP A 64 15.17 -13.13 -2.75
N MET A 65 16.50 -13.23 -2.72
CA MET A 65 17.25 -14.43 -3.11
C MET A 65 17.67 -15.29 -1.90
N GLY A 66 16.89 -15.27 -0.82
CA GLY A 66 17.23 -15.96 0.43
C GLY A 66 18.23 -15.17 1.26
N SER A 67 17.98 -13.86 1.39
CA SER A 67 18.88 -13.00 2.14
C SER A 67 18.83 -13.27 3.65
N THR A 68 19.95 -13.06 4.35
CA THR A 68 20.02 -13.34 5.80
C THR A 68 19.17 -12.39 6.63
N ASN A 69 19.09 -11.12 6.23
CA ASN A 69 18.35 -10.09 6.95
C ASN A 69 16.94 -9.85 6.39
N GLY A 70 16.60 -10.44 5.25
CA GLY A 70 15.38 -10.17 4.51
C GLY A 70 15.45 -8.88 3.68
N THR A 71 14.58 -8.82 2.68
CA THR A 71 14.30 -7.62 1.90
C THR A 71 12.99 -7.00 2.37
N PHE A 72 12.99 -5.68 2.60
CA PHE A 72 11.81 -4.92 3.02
C PHE A 72 11.42 -3.92 1.95
N LEU A 73 10.14 -3.85 1.60
CA LEU A 73 9.57 -2.84 0.71
C LEU A 73 8.65 -1.94 1.54
N ASN A 74 8.96 -0.65 1.64
CA ASN A 74 8.19 0.31 2.46
C ASN A 74 7.89 -0.24 3.87
N ASP A 75 8.94 -0.68 4.57
CA ASP A 75 8.91 -1.27 5.93
C ASP A 75 8.21 -2.63 6.07
N ARG A 76 7.75 -3.23 4.97
CA ARG A 76 7.17 -4.58 4.98
C ARG A 76 8.14 -5.61 4.40
N GLN A 77 8.40 -6.68 5.13
CA GLN A 77 9.20 -7.79 4.61
C GLN A 77 8.49 -8.47 3.44
N VAL A 78 9.19 -8.66 2.32
CA VAL A 78 8.66 -9.27 1.10
C VAL A 78 9.65 -10.29 0.55
N SER A 79 9.12 -11.41 0.04
CA SER A 79 9.90 -12.36 -0.77
C SER A 79 9.83 -12.00 -2.25
N GLU A 80 8.67 -11.56 -2.71
CA GLU A 80 8.43 -11.08 -4.07
C GLU A 80 7.36 -9.99 -4.01
N ALA A 81 7.60 -8.85 -4.66
CA ALA A 81 6.64 -7.75 -4.70
C ALA A 81 6.80 -6.90 -5.96
N ALA A 82 5.68 -6.41 -6.50
CA ALA A 82 5.70 -5.43 -7.57
C ALA A 82 6.14 -4.06 -7.03
N LEU A 83 7.16 -3.48 -7.66
CA LEU A 83 7.67 -2.16 -7.38
C LEU A 83 6.85 -1.08 -8.08
N LYS A 84 6.67 0.03 -7.38
CA LYS A 84 6.11 1.28 -7.91
C LYS A 84 7.19 2.36 -7.93
N ASN A 85 6.87 3.44 -8.63
CA ASN A 85 7.75 4.60 -8.69
C ASN A 85 7.89 5.24 -7.29
N ASN A 86 9.12 5.55 -6.91
CA ASN A 86 9.54 6.08 -5.60
C ASN A 86 9.39 5.12 -4.42
N ASP A 87 9.24 3.82 -4.66
CA ASP A 87 9.27 2.83 -3.59
C ASP A 87 10.67 2.74 -2.96
N VAL A 88 10.72 2.45 -1.66
CA VAL A 88 11.96 2.28 -0.92
C VAL A 88 12.13 0.82 -0.52
N ILE A 89 13.23 0.23 -0.97
CA ILE A 89 13.67 -1.11 -0.60
C ILE A 89 14.72 -0.98 0.50
N SER A 90 14.44 -1.51 1.69
CA SER A 90 15.37 -1.52 2.80
C SER A 90 16.04 -2.90 2.92
N ILE A 91 17.37 -2.88 2.98
CA ILE A 91 18.22 -4.06 3.06
C ILE A 91 19.23 -3.84 4.18
N GLY A 92 19.01 -4.50 5.32
CA GLY A 92 19.82 -4.30 6.52
C GLY A 92 19.81 -2.83 6.96
N LYS A 93 20.95 -2.14 6.82
CA LYS A 93 21.12 -0.71 7.16
C LYS A 93 21.07 0.24 5.96
N PHE A 94 20.84 -0.30 4.77
CA PHE A 94 20.82 0.45 3.53
C PHE A 94 19.39 0.61 3.04
N SER A 95 19.11 1.74 2.41
CA SER A 95 17.83 2.02 1.77
C SER A 95 18.10 2.32 0.31
N LEU A 96 17.35 1.68 -0.57
CA LEU A 96 17.41 1.82 -2.01
C LEU A 96 16.10 2.43 -2.47
N ARG A 97 16.14 3.70 -2.89
CA ARG A 97 14.97 4.33 -3.50
C ARG A 97 14.95 4.02 -4.98
N VAL A 98 13.81 3.51 -5.44
CA VAL A 98 13.61 3.11 -6.83
C VAL A 98 12.74 4.13 -7.55
N THR A 99 13.27 4.73 -8.62
CA THR A 99 12.53 5.64 -9.48
C THR A 99 12.47 5.04 -10.88
N ILE A 100 11.25 4.88 -11.40
CA ILE A 100 10.98 4.31 -12.72
C ILE A 100 10.62 5.47 -13.64
N GLU A 101 11.59 5.92 -14.43
CA GLU A 101 11.39 6.97 -15.42
C GLU A 101 10.89 6.33 -16.70
N SER A 102 9.65 6.63 -17.07
CA SER A 102 9.10 6.34 -18.40
C SER A 102 9.05 7.64 -19.18
N ALA A 103 9.49 7.63 -20.44
CA ALA A 103 9.45 8.81 -21.31
C ALA A 103 8.05 9.48 -21.38
N ASP A 104 6.98 8.75 -21.06
CA ASP A 104 5.59 9.20 -21.23
C ASP A 104 4.89 9.74 -19.95
N LYS A 105 5.55 9.81 -18.79
CA LYS A 105 4.86 10.10 -17.49
C LYS A 105 5.35 11.33 -16.70
N SER A 106 5.65 12.44 -17.37
CA SER A 106 5.88 13.73 -16.69
C SER A 106 4.65 14.67 -16.62
N ALA A 107 3.45 14.20 -16.99
CA ALA A 107 2.26 15.07 -17.12
C ALA A 107 1.02 14.64 -16.30
N SER A 108 1.20 14.27 -15.03
CA SER A 108 0.07 14.26 -14.08
C SER A 108 0.51 14.72 -12.70
N LYS A 109 0.89 16.00 -12.63
CA LYS A 109 0.85 16.78 -11.39
C LYS A 109 -0.44 17.59 -11.40
N SER A 110 -1.54 16.95 -11.01
CA SER A 110 -2.81 17.56 -10.62
C SER A 110 -3.28 16.75 -9.40
N SER A 111 -3.28 17.29 -8.20
CA SER A 111 -4.22 18.32 -7.76
C SER A 111 -3.63 19.16 -6.62
N GLN A 112 -3.18 20.37 -6.94
CA GLN A 112 -3.33 21.49 -6.00
C GLN A 112 -4.72 22.06 -6.28
N PHE A 113 -5.71 21.64 -5.47
CA PHE A 113 -6.94 22.39 -5.29
C PHE A 113 -6.57 23.54 -4.32
N SER A 114 -6.45 24.76 -4.83
CA SER A 114 -6.33 25.95 -3.98
C SER A 114 -7.74 26.39 -3.57
N PRO A 115 -8.06 26.54 -2.28
CA PRO A 115 -9.38 26.98 -1.81
C PRO A 115 -9.72 28.45 -2.09
N ASP A 116 -8.95 29.18 -2.89
CA ASP A 116 -8.98 30.65 -2.93
C ASP A 116 -9.88 31.25 -4.02
N ASP A 117 -10.51 30.43 -4.88
CA ASP A 117 -11.44 30.91 -5.95
C ASP A 117 -12.93 30.91 -5.52
N PHE A 118 -13.24 31.08 -4.22
CA PHE A 118 -14.63 31.35 -3.81
C PHE A 118 -14.90 32.85 -3.89
N ASP A 119 -15.25 33.29 -5.08
CA ASP A 119 -15.66 34.67 -5.38
C ASP A 119 -17.03 35.01 -4.72
N GLY A 120 -17.22 36.30 -4.48
CA GLY A 120 -18.21 36.95 -3.62
C GLY A 120 -19.65 36.42 -3.60
N THR A 121 -20.21 36.43 -2.38
CA THR A 121 -21.58 36.82 -2.03
C THR A 121 -22.63 36.76 -3.13
N THR A 122 -23.37 35.65 -3.23
CA THR A 122 -24.68 35.65 -3.88
C THR A 122 -25.72 36.07 -2.85
N VAL A 123 -26.22 37.31 -2.98
CA VAL A 123 -27.39 37.81 -2.26
C VAL A 123 -28.60 37.06 -2.81
N LEU A 124 -29.12 36.08 -2.06
CA LEU A 124 -30.41 35.46 -2.37
C LEU A 124 -31.50 36.51 -2.19
N SER A 125 -32.18 36.90 -3.27
CA SER A 125 -33.29 37.84 -3.22
C SER A 125 -34.47 37.22 -2.46
N ALA A 126 -35.14 38.02 -1.63
CA ALA A 126 -36.27 37.58 -0.81
C ALA A 126 -37.42 36.97 -1.65
N GLU A 127 -37.51 37.31 -2.93
CA GLU A 127 -38.47 36.75 -3.89
C GLU A 127 -38.30 35.23 -4.12
N GLN A 128 -37.06 34.72 -4.13
CA GLN A 128 -36.79 33.32 -4.51
C GLN A 128 -37.11 32.32 -3.39
N MET A 129 -37.18 32.77 -2.12
CA MET A 129 -37.58 31.90 -1.00
C MET A 129 -39.09 31.65 -0.93
N ALA A 130 -39.91 32.54 -1.50
CA ALA A 130 -41.37 32.42 -1.47
C ALA A 130 -41.90 31.33 -2.43
N GLN A 131 -41.20 31.08 -3.55
CA GLN A 131 -41.62 30.12 -4.58
C GLN A 131 -41.29 28.65 -4.23
N LEU A 132 -40.35 28.40 -3.33
CA LEU A 132 -39.98 27.05 -2.91
C LEU A 132 -40.98 26.42 -1.92
N ARG A 133 -41.88 27.23 -1.33
CA ARG A 133 -42.82 26.79 -0.29
C ARG A 133 -44.16 26.29 -0.87
N SER A 134 -44.47 26.62 -2.13
CA SER A 134 -45.79 26.34 -2.72
C SER A 134 -45.89 24.99 -3.47
N SER A 135 -44.85 24.17 -3.54
CA SER A 135 -44.91 22.83 -4.18
C SER A 135 -45.19 21.65 -3.23
N ILE A 136 -45.38 21.88 -1.92
CA ILE A 136 -45.66 20.83 -0.90
C ILE A 136 -47.18 20.70 -0.61
N ALA A 137 -48.04 21.16 -1.52
CA ALA A 137 -49.49 21.03 -1.35
C ALA A 137 -50.16 20.85 -2.71
N ASN A 138 -50.09 19.61 -3.24
CA ASN A 138 -51.11 18.94 -4.05
C ASN A 138 -50.46 17.94 -5.01
N ASP A 139 -50.25 16.69 -4.56
CA ASP A 139 -50.50 15.55 -5.45
C ASP A 139 -50.76 14.27 -4.64
N LYS A 140 -51.96 14.20 -4.04
CA LYS A 140 -52.57 12.94 -3.63
C LYS A 140 -53.47 12.51 -4.78
N GLN A 141 -53.04 11.58 -5.64
CA GLN A 141 -53.86 10.53 -6.30
C GLN A 141 -53.13 9.94 -7.52
N ASN A 142 -53.39 8.65 -7.77
CA ASN A 142 -52.84 7.77 -8.83
C ASN A 142 -51.35 7.41 -8.69
N ASP A 143 -50.93 6.16 -8.47
CA ASP A 143 -51.49 4.92 -8.95
C ASP A 143 -51.29 3.77 -7.95
N ARG A 144 -52.41 3.09 -7.67
CA ARG A 144 -52.46 1.82 -6.97
C ARG A 144 -52.25 0.69 -7.99
N GLN A 145 -51.53 -0.35 -7.54
CA GLN A 145 -51.74 -1.76 -7.88
C GLN A 145 -51.37 -2.27 -9.29
N LYS A 146 -50.25 -3.01 -9.34
CA LYS A 146 -50.24 -4.42 -9.78
C LYS A 146 -48.94 -5.10 -9.28
N VAL A 147 -48.94 -5.85 -8.18
CA VAL A 147 -49.32 -7.27 -7.99
C VAL A 147 -48.10 -8.20 -8.04
N PHE A 148 -47.84 -8.82 -6.87
CA PHE A 148 -47.17 -10.12 -6.61
C PHE A 148 -45.68 -10.31 -7.01
N GLY A 149 -44.78 -10.83 -6.18
CA GLY A 149 -44.92 -11.37 -4.83
C GLY A 149 -43.58 -11.85 -4.23
N GLN A 150 -43.68 -12.20 -2.95
CA GLN A 150 -42.83 -13.12 -2.16
C GLN A 150 -41.43 -12.67 -1.68
N ASN A 151 -41.37 -12.51 -0.35
CA ASN A 151 -40.42 -13.12 0.58
C ASN A 151 -38.91 -13.04 0.26
N ILE A 152 -38.18 -12.21 1.02
CA ILE A 152 -36.97 -12.68 1.70
C ILE A 152 -36.97 -12.14 3.14
N SER A 153 -36.92 -13.08 4.07
CA SER A 153 -36.79 -12.94 5.51
C SER A 153 -35.47 -12.26 5.90
N LEU A 154 -35.53 -11.32 6.84
CA LEU A 154 -34.37 -10.94 7.67
C LEU A 154 -34.17 -12.05 8.71
N PRO A 155 -32.96 -12.61 8.88
CA PRO A 155 -32.68 -13.35 10.11
C PRO A 155 -32.55 -12.35 11.26
N GLU A 156 -33.60 -12.33 12.07
CA GLU A 156 -33.63 -11.94 13.47
C GLU A 156 -32.78 -12.93 14.28
N ASN A 157 -31.81 -12.43 15.05
CA ASN A 157 -31.26 -13.05 16.26
C ASN A 157 -30.34 -12.00 16.91
N GLU A 158 -30.88 -11.12 17.73
CA GLU A 158 -31.03 -11.32 19.18
C GLU A 158 -29.69 -11.44 19.94
N SER A 159 -29.42 -10.37 20.70
CA SER A 159 -28.91 -10.37 22.08
C SER A 159 -27.76 -11.30 22.48
N SER A 160 -26.63 -10.67 22.85
CA SER A 160 -26.00 -10.80 24.17
C SER A 160 -24.72 -9.97 24.16
N GLY A 161 -24.55 -8.97 25.02
CA GLY A 161 -24.43 -9.21 26.45
C GLY A 161 -23.08 -9.91 26.69
N ILE A 162 -21.98 -9.16 26.59
CA ILE A 162 -20.64 -9.71 26.82
C ILE A 162 -20.54 -10.05 28.31
N SER A 163 -20.81 -11.32 28.63
CA SER A 163 -20.68 -11.89 29.97
C SER A 163 -19.20 -11.97 30.36
N LEU A 164 -18.87 -11.47 31.55
CA LEU A 164 -17.54 -11.49 32.17
C LEU A 164 -16.96 -12.91 32.38
N SER A 165 -17.75 -13.96 32.14
CA SER A 165 -17.30 -15.37 32.15
C SER A 165 -16.62 -15.84 30.85
N GLN A 166 -16.58 -15.02 29.79
CA GLN A 166 -15.85 -15.30 28.54
C GLN A 166 -14.44 -14.64 28.49
N MET A 167 -14.03 -13.90 29.53
CA MET A 167 -12.67 -13.33 29.65
C MET A 167 -11.62 -14.29 30.22
N LEU A 168 -11.99 -15.51 30.63
CA LEU A 168 -11.08 -16.49 31.24
C LEU A 168 -10.60 -17.61 30.31
N LEU A 169 -10.85 -17.52 29.00
CA LEU A 169 -10.32 -18.47 28.01
C LEU A 169 -9.17 -17.94 27.14
N TRP A 170 -8.80 -16.67 27.26
CA TRP A 170 -7.66 -16.05 26.55
C TRP A 170 -6.51 -15.66 27.49
N GLY A 171 -6.49 -16.21 28.71
CA GLY A 171 -5.56 -15.84 29.78
C GLY A 171 -4.64 -16.95 30.28
N GLY A 172 -4.37 -17.99 29.48
CA GLY A 172 -3.66 -19.19 29.98
C GLY A 172 -2.72 -19.94 29.03
N ALA A 173 -2.42 -19.43 27.83
CA ALA A 173 -1.71 -20.23 26.82
C ALA A 173 -0.37 -19.65 26.29
N ILE A 174 0.11 -18.51 26.78
CA ILE A 174 1.37 -17.92 26.29
C ILE A 174 2.54 -18.02 27.29
N LEU A 175 2.30 -18.47 28.54
CA LEU A 175 3.37 -18.61 29.54
C LEU A 175 3.93 -20.03 29.73
N ALA A 176 3.42 -21.05 29.02
CA ALA A 176 3.86 -22.44 29.22
C ALA A 176 4.98 -22.93 28.28
N VAL A 177 5.31 -22.21 27.20
CA VAL A 177 6.37 -22.66 26.25
C VAL A 177 7.77 -22.21 26.68
N ILE A 178 7.89 -21.21 27.56
CA ILE A 178 9.19 -20.71 28.02
C ILE A 178 9.75 -21.51 29.22
N VAL A 179 8.91 -22.23 29.98
CA VAL A 179 9.36 -22.96 31.18
C VAL A 179 9.75 -24.43 30.90
N ILE A 180 9.29 -25.04 29.81
CA ILE A 180 9.60 -26.45 29.50
C ILE A 180 10.94 -26.64 28.76
N GLY A 181 11.47 -25.59 28.10
CA GLY A 181 12.79 -25.63 27.47
C GLY A 181 13.99 -25.59 28.41
N PHE A 182 13.79 -25.26 29.69
CA PHE A 182 14.87 -25.06 30.67
C PHE A 182 15.13 -26.28 31.58
N LEU A 183 14.39 -27.38 31.42
CA LEU A 183 14.48 -28.57 32.29
C LEU A 183 14.99 -29.85 31.61
N LEU A 184 15.46 -29.78 30.36
CA LEU A 184 16.03 -30.92 29.63
C LEU A 184 17.52 -30.75 29.25
N PHE A 185 18.20 -29.74 29.80
CA PHE A 185 19.63 -29.53 29.57
C PHE A 185 20.39 -29.40 30.89
N LYS A 186 20.41 -30.49 31.67
CA LYS A 186 21.43 -30.78 32.67
C LYS A 186 21.55 -32.28 32.92
#